data_AF-A0A3Q7JI48-F1
#
_entry.id   AF-A0A3Q7JI48-F1
#
_cell.length_a   1.000
_cell.length_b   1.000
_cell.length_c   1.000
_cell.angle_alpha   90.00
_cell.angle_beta   90.00
_cell.angle_gamma   90.00
#
_symmetry.space_group_name_H-M   'P 1'
#
loop_
_entity.id
_entity.type
_entity.pdbx_description
1 polymer ?
#
loop_
_entity_poly.entity_id
_entity_poly.type
_entity_poly.pdbx_seq_one_letter_code
_entity_poly.pdbx_strand_id
1 'polypeptide(L)'
;MSKGNSQLKYITLILQIIFLQTSNAWKINCPDSACGDIRSIKHPFCLNTDPKHCRVFSGFELACEGNQTVKWSSSKKFHVQGIDYANNTIHLVDPTLQTHDLCSLPPSKLNFHQYNNFFYEYNWYREPTPIFMFNCP
;
A
#
# COMPACT_ATOMS: atom_id res chain seq x y z
N MET A 1 -51.01 24.02 -29.70
CA MET A 1 -50.51 23.09 -28.65
C MET A 1 -49.14 22.56 -29.06
N SER A 2 -48.03 23.16 -28.61
CA SER A 2 -46.67 22.66 -28.95
C SER A 2 -45.61 22.97 -27.86
N LYS A 3 -45.91 23.91 -26.96
CA LYS A 3 -44.99 24.35 -25.90
C LYS A 3 -44.69 23.28 -24.84
N GLY A 4 -45.63 22.37 -24.57
CA GLY A 4 -45.46 21.30 -23.57
C GLY A 4 -44.54 20.16 -24.01
N ASN A 5 -44.49 19.83 -25.30
CA ASN A 5 -43.69 18.70 -25.81
C ASN A 5 -42.19 19.06 -25.91
N SER A 6 -41.88 20.32 -26.22
CA SER A 6 -40.49 20.81 -26.23
C SER A 6 -39.88 20.91 -24.84
N GLN A 7 -40.67 21.28 -23.83
CA GLN A 7 -40.21 21.38 -22.43
C GLN A 7 -39.93 19.99 -21.85
N LEU A 8 -40.78 19.00 -22.16
CA LEU A 8 -40.60 17.63 -21.69
C LEU A 8 -39.31 17.00 -22.28
N LYS A 9 -39.01 17.28 -23.54
CA LYS A 9 -37.76 16.85 -24.21
C LYS A 9 -36.51 17.48 -23.59
N TYR A 10 -36.61 18.73 -23.16
CA TYR A 10 -35.50 19.43 -22.52
C TYR A 10 -35.21 18.85 -21.13
N ILE A 11 -36.26 18.56 -20.35
CA ILE A 11 -36.14 17.92 -19.04
C ILE A 11 -35.54 16.53 -19.16
N THR A 12 -35.99 15.70 -20.12
CA THR A 12 -35.41 14.36 -20.33
C THR A 12 -33.95 14.43 -20.78
N LEU A 13 -33.58 15.39 -21.64
CA LEU A 13 -32.20 15.61 -22.04
C LEU A 13 -31.30 16.01 -20.85
N ILE A 14 -31.78 16.91 -19.99
CA ILE A 14 -31.06 17.31 -18.77
C ILE A 14 -30.86 16.11 -17.84
N LEU A 15 -31.90 15.30 -17.60
CA LEU A 15 -31.80 14.12 -16.75
C LEU A 15 -30.78 13.11 -17.29
N GLN A 16 -30.72 12.90 -18.60
CA GLN A 16 -29.71 12.04 -19.23
C GLN A 16 -28.28 12.58 -19.05
N ILE A 17 -28.09 13.90 -19.17
CA ILE A 17 -26.78 14.54 -18.92
C ILE A 17 -26.36 14.39 -17.46
N ILE A 18 -27.29 14.57 -16.51
CA ILE A 18 -27.02 14.37 -15.08
C ILE A 18 -26.64 12.91 -14.80
N PHE A 19 -27.36 11.93 -15.38
CA PHE A 19 -27.03 10.51 -15.23
C PHE A 19 -25.64 10.17 -15.79
N LEU A 20 -25.24 10.74 -16.93
CA LEU A 20 -23.89 10.55 -17.50
C LEU A 20 -22.79 11.09 -16.57
N GLN A 21 -23.05 12.18 -15.84
CA GLN A 21 -22.11 12.75 -14.86
C GLN A 21 -22.02 11.96 -13.55
N THR A 22 -22.93 11.02 -13.29
CA THR A 22 -22.86 10.15 -12.10
C THR A 22 -22.00 8.90 -12.28
N SER A 23 -21.38 8.70 -13.45
CA SER A 23 -20.30 7.72 -13.63
C SER A 23 -18.98 8.21 -13.02
N ASN A 24 -19.03 8.76 -11.81
CA ASN A 24 -17.83 8.91 -11.01
C ASN A 24 -17.45 7.50 -10.59
N ALA A 25 -16.57 6.85 -11.36
CA ALA A 25 -15.69 5.85 -10.77
C ALA A 25 -15.14 6.50 -9.51
N TRP A 26 -15.52 5.99 -8.34
CA TRP A 26 -15.08 6.48 -7.05
C TRP A 26 -13.56 6.31 -7.01
N LYS A 27 -12.83 7.32 -7.50
CA LYS A 27 -11.39 7.43 -7.33
C LYS A 27 -11.22 7.68 -5.84
N ILE A 28 -10.89 6.62 -5.11
CA ILE A 28 -10.44 6.72 -3.72
C ILE A 28 -9.18 7.58 -3.77
N ASN A 29 -9.33 8.88 -3.51
CA ASN A 29 -8.20 9.79 -3.44
C ASN A 29 -7.54 9.61 -2.08
N CYS A 30 -6.50 8.77 -2.06
CA CYS A 30 -5.60 8.64 -0.92
C CYS A 30 -4.42 9.59 -1.12
N PRO A 31 -4.25 10.61 -0.25
CA PRO A 31 -3.06 11.44 -0.30
C PRO A 31 -1.83 10.60 0.02
N ASP A 32 -0.71 10.96 -0.60
CA ASP A 32 0.58 10.33 -0.28
C ASP A 32 0.97 10.71 1.16
N SER A 33 1.44 9.72 1.91
CA SER A 33 1.93 9.90 3.27
C SER A 33 3.46 9.82 3.31
N ALA A 34 4.07 10.21 4.42
CA ALA A 34 5.52 10.19 4.60
C ALA A 34 5.91 9.89 6.05
N CYS A 35 7.00 9.15 6.24
CA CYS A 35 7.58 8.89 7.56
C CYS A 35 9.08 8.57 7.43
N GLY A 36 9.92 9.28 8.17
CA GLY A 36 11.36 9.04 8.14
C GLY A 36 11.98 9.31 6.78
N ASP A 37 12.80 8.35 6.35
CA ASP A 37 13.45 8.36 5.04
C ASP A 37 12.48 8.04 3.89
N ILE A 38 11.32 7.45 4.19
CA ILE A 38 10.28 7.17 3.19
C ILE A 38 9.42 8.42 3.01
N ARG A 39 9.74 9.21 1.99
CA ARG A 39 9.07 10.49 1.70
C ARG A 39 7.74 10.37 0.94
N SER A 40 7.42 9.18 0.45
CA SER A 40 6.27 8.95 -0.42
C SER A 40 5.74 7.53 -0.24
N ILE A 41 4.73 7.40 0.62
CA ILE A 41 3.96 6.19 0.86
C ILE A 41 2.62 6.36 0.14
N LYS A 42 2.44 5.55 -0.90
CA LYS A 42 1.26 5.53 -1.76
C LYS A 42 0.64 4.14 -1.78
N HIS A 43 -0.61 4.10 -2.25
CA HIS A 43 -1.33 2.87 -2.55
C HIS A 43 -0.44 1.86 -3.32
N PRO A 44 -0.42 0.57 -2.93
CA PRO A 44 -1.29 -0.07 -1.94
C PRO A 44 -0.90 0.12 -0.47
N PHE A 45 0.29 0.67 -0.20
CA PHE A 45 0.75 0.92 1.17
C PHE A 45 0.08 2.16 1.77
N CYS A 46 -0.11 2.12 3.08
CA CYS A 46 -0.67 3.23 3.85
C CYS A 46 -0.11 3.19 5.27
N LEU A 47 -0.02 4.35 5.92
CA LEU A 47 0.26 4.41 7.35
C LEU A 47 -0.98 4.04 8.16
N ASN A 48 -0.78 3.46 9.34
CA ASN A 48 -1.82 3.21 10.33
C ASN A 48 -2.54 4.49 10.80
N THR A 49 -1.97 5.66 10.55
CA THR A 49 -2.57 6.98 10.77
C THR A 49 -3.36 7.50 9.57
N ASP A 50 -3.26 6.88 8.40
CA ASP A 50 -4.00 7.31 7.19
C ASP A 50 -5.51 7.11 7.37
N PRO A 51 -6.34 7.84 6.60
CA PRO A 51 -7.79 7.67 6.65
C PRO A 51 -8.21 6.20 6.46
N LYS A 52 -9.20 5.74 7.24
CA LYS A 52 -9.67 4.33 7.18
C LYS A 52 -10.02 3.84 5.77
N HIS A 53 -10.53 4.72 4.91
CA HIS A 53 -10.88 4.39 3.52
C HIS A 53 -9.65 4.15 2.62
N CYS A 54 -8.45 4.56 3.05
CA CYS A 54 -7.17 4.28 2.37
C CYS A 54 -6.49 3.02 2.89
N ARG A 55 -6.83 2.62 4.11
CA ARG A 55 -6.32 1.40 4.77
C ARG A 55 -7.20 0.20 4.46
N VAL A 56 -7.53 0.01 3.18
CA VAL A 56 -8.42 -1.06 2.71
C VAL A 56 -7.79 -2.44 2.93
N PHE A 57 -6.47 -2.53 2.79
CA PHE A 57 -5.74 -3.79 2.88
C PHE A 57 -4.88 -3.81 4.14
N SER A 58 -5.30 -4.58 5.14
CA SER A 58 -4.59 -4.67 6.43
C SER A 58 -3.17 -5.20 6.27
N GLY A 59 -2.97 -6.10 5.29
CA GLY A 59 -1.66 -6.63 4.91
C GLY A 59 -0.67 -5.56 4.44
N PHE A 60 -1.11 -4.38 4.00
CA PHE A 60 -0.26 -3.31 3.45
C PHE A 60 -0.06 -2.14 4.42
N GLU A 61 -0.65 -2.21 5.61
CA GLU A 61 -0.51 -1.18 6.62
C GLU A 61 0.94 -1.13 7.15
N LEU A 62 1.48 0.07 7.24
CA LEU A 62 2.77 0.43 7.82
C LEU A 62 2.53 1.28 9.07
N ALA A 63 3.47 1.29 10.00
CA ALA A 63 3.45 2.22 11.13
C ALA A 63 4.62 3.20 11.07
N CYS A 64 4.43 4.37 11.66
CA CYS A 64 5.48 5.35 11.85
C CYS A 64 5.84 5.41 13.33
N GLU A 65 7.01 4.86 13.69
CA GLU A 65 7.53 4.87 15.06
C GLU A 65 8.63 5.94 15.15
N GLY A 66 8.25 7.16 15.55
CA GLY A 66 9.16 8.31 15.55
C GLY A 66 9.54 8.72 14.13
N ASN A 67 10.82 8.57 13.76
CA ASN A 67 11.33 8.85 12.42
C ASN A 67 11.60 7.57 11.60
N GLN A 68 11.04 6.43 12.02
CA GLN A 68 11.25 5.13 11.38
C GLN A 68 9.93 4.57 10.84
N THR A 69 9.90 4.25 9.55
CA THR A 69 8.80 3.47 8.96
C THR A 69 9.00 2.00 9.31
N VAL A 70 7.97 1.34 9.82
CA VAL A 70 8.02 -0.06 10.25
C VAL A 70 6.87 -0.88 9.66
N LYS A 71 7.16 -2.15 9.35
CA LYS A 71 6.16 -3.17 9.00
C LYS A 71 6.10 -4.19 10.13
N TRP A 72 4.89 -4.41 10.64
CA TRP A 72 4.61 -5.50 11.55
C TRP A 72 4.17 -6.73 10.76
N SER A 73 4.77 -7.88 11.06
CA SER A 73 4.34 -9.18 10.56
C SER A 73 4.18 -10.11 11.75
N SER A 74 2.92 -10.47 12.05
CA SER A 74 2.52 -11.16 13.28
C SER A 74 3.06 -10.44 14.52
N SER A 75 4.12 -10.95 15.14
CA SER A 75 4.73 -10.38 16.35
C SER A 75 6.12 -9.82 16.11
N LYS A 76 6.54 -9.73 14.84
CA LYS A 76 7.90 -9.36 14.45
C LYS A 76 7.89 -8.01 13.76
N LYS A 77 8.82 -7.15 14.17
CA LYS A 77 9.00 -5.80 13.65
C LYS A 77 10.08 -5.78 12.59
N PHE A 78 9.80 -5.11 11.48
CA PHE A 78 10.75 -4.87 10.40
C PHE A 78 10.85 -3.38 10.12
N HIS A 79 12.05 -2.88 9.93
CA HIS A 79 12.29 -1.53 9.45
C HIS A 79 12.15 -1.51 7.94
N VAL A 80 11.37 -0.57 7.42
CA VAL A 80 11.24 -0.35 5.98
C VAL A 80 12.37 0.56 5.53
N GLN A 81 13.25 0.05 4.67
CA GLN A 81 14.36 0.82 4.12
C GLN A 81 13.97 1.54 2.82
N GLY A 82 13.04 0.96 2.07
CA GLY A 82 12.61 1.49 0.78
C GLY A 82 11.39 0.77 0.22
N ILE A 83 10.67 1.46 -0.65
CA ILE A 83 9.56 0.90 -1.41
C ILE A 83 9.83 1.23 -2.88
N ASP A 84 9.87 0.21 -3.72
CA ASP A 84 10.01 0.36 -5.17
C ASP A 84 8.66 0.07 -5.84
N TYR A 85 7.98 1.14 -6.24
CA TYR A 85 6.69 1.06 -6.91
C TYR A 85 6.81 0.56 -8.37
N ALA A 86 7.97 0.70 -9.01
CA ALA A 86 8.17 0.24 -10.38
C ALA A 86 8.34 -1.28 -10.43
N ASN A 87 9.12 -1.83 -9.49
CA ASN A 87 9.36 -3.27 -9.37
C ASN A 87 8.34 -3.98 -8.48
N ASN A 88 7.48 -3.21 -7.78
CA ASN A 88 6.55 -3.70 -6.79
C ASN A 88 7.27 -4.48 -5.68
N THR A 89 8.32 -3.90 -5.10
CA THR A 89 9.09 -4.50 -4.01
C THR A 89 9.10 -3.61 -2.78
N ILE A 90 9.29 -4.21 -1.62
CA ILE A 90 9.50 -3.50 -0.35
C ILE A 90 10.71 -4.08 0.37
N HIS A 91 11.62 -3.20 0.76
CA HIS A 91 12.89 -3.58 1.36
C HIS A 91 12.75 -3.54 2.89
N LEU A 92 12.89 -4.70 3.52
CA LEU A 92 12.65 -4.92 4.94
C LEU A 92 13.94 -5.35 5.64
N VAL A 93 14.24 -4.70 6.76
CA VAL A 93 15.37 -5.03 7.62
C VAL A 93 14.85 -5.51 8.96
N ASP A 94 15.37 -6.64 9.44
CA ASP A 94 15.11 -7.10 10.80
C ASP A 94 16.10 -6.44 11.78
N PRO A 95 15.65 -5.55 12.68
CA PRO A 95 16.52 -4.86 13.61
C PRO A 95 17.14 -5.79 14.67
N THR A 96 16.59 -6.99 14.88
CA THR A 96 17.09 -7.94 15.89
C THR A 96 18.27 -8.77 15.39
N LEU A 97 18.48 -8.79 14.07
CA LEU A 97 19.54 -9.56 13.44
C LEU A 97 20.82 -8.71 13.35
N GLN A 98 21.61 -8.71 14.43
CA GLN A 98 22.95 -8.11 14.46
C GLN A 98 23.96 -8.99 13.70
N THR A 99 23.99 -8.78 12.39
CA THR A 99 25.11 -8.65 11.43
C THR A 99 26.47 -9.38 11.58
N HIS A 100 26.85 -10.02 12.70
CA HIS A 100 28.07 -10.84 12.73
C HIS A 100 27.81 -12.32 12.39
N ASP A 101 26.70 -12.88 12.87
CA ASP A 101 26.42 -14.30 12.69
C ASP A 101 25.78 -14.62 11.33
N LEU A 102 24.99 -13.72 10.75
CA LEU A 102 24.31 -13.96 9.46
C LEU A 102 25.22 -13.76 8.24
N CYS A 103 26.15 -12.81 8.31
CA CYS A 103 27.05 -12.50 7.19
C CYS A 103 28.14 -13.57 7.02
N SER A 104 28.39 -14.36 8.07
CA SER A 104 29.25 -15.54 8.05
C SER A 104 28.50 -16.81 7.63
N LEU A 105 27.17 -16.78 7.55
CA LEU A 105 26.36 -17.94 7.18
C LEU A 105 26.19 -18.02 5.66
N PRO A 106 26.43 -19.21 5.06
CA PRO A 106 26.12 -19.40 3.65
C PRO A 106 24.61 -19.23 3.42
N PRO A 107 24.17 -18.65 2.27
CA PRO A 107 22.76 -18.39 1.98
C PRO A 107 21.84 -19.61 2.11
N SER A 108 22.37 -20.82 1.89
CA SER A 108 21.65 -22.08 2.06
C SER A 108 21.25 -22.42 3.50
N LYS A 109 21.90 -21.81 4.50
CA LYS A 109 21.58 -21.94 5.93
C LYS A 109 20.61 -20.86 6.42
N LEU A 110 20.33 -19.84 5.61
CA LEU A 110 19.33 -18.85 5.93
C LEU A 110 17.95 -19.48 5.71
N ASN A 111 17.26 -19.81 6.79
CA ASN A 111 15.94 -20.42 6.72
C ASN A 111 14.89 -19.34 6.43
N PHE A 112 14.70 -19.02 5.15
CA PHE A 112 13.75 -18.00 4.70
C PHE A 112 12.28 -18.41 4.89
N HIS A 113 12.01 -19.66 5.25
CA HIS A 113 10.63 -20.16 5.41
C HIS A 113 9.83 -19.45 6.50
N GLN A 114 10.49 -18.81 7.48
CA GLN A 114 9.82 -18.02 8.51
C GLN A 114 9.20 -16.71 7.98
N TYR A 115 9.50 -16.32 6.73
CA TYR A 115 9.14 -15.02 6.16
C TYR A 115 8.07 -15.09 5.07
N ASN A 116 7.46 -16.25 4.86
CA ASN A 116 6.76 -16.52 3.60
C ASN A 116 5.44 -15.77 3.37
N ASN A 117 4.90 -15.02 4.34
CA ASN A 117 3.66 -14.28 4.08
C ASN A 117 3.55 -12.98 4.89
N PHE A 118 4.12 -11.91 4.34
CA PHE A 118 4.03 -10.55 4.89
C PHE A 118 2.78 -9.80 4.46
N PHE A 119 2.32 -10.11 3.25
CA PHE A 119 1.20 -9.48 2.59
C PHE A 119 0.20 -10.59 2.29
N TYR A 120 -0.50 -11.09 3.32
CA TYR A 120 -1.75 -11.79 3.04
C TYR A 120 -2.78 -10.71 2.77
N GLU A 121 -3.50 -10.76 1.63
CA GLU A 121 -4.93 -10.42 1.48
C GLU A 121 -5.30 -10.02 0.03
N TYR A 122 -6.16 -10.85 -0.60
CA TYR A 122 -6.90 -10.74 -1.87
C TYR A 122 -6.12 -10.65 -3.21
N ASN A 123 -6.32 -11.70 -4.03
CA ASN A 123 -5.85 -11.95 -5.42
C ASN A 123 -6.09 -10.84 -6.48
N TRP A 124 -6.58 -9.65 -6.10
CA TRP A 124 -6.91 -8.57 -7.05
C TRP A 124 -5.80 -7.55 -7.28
N TYR A 125 -4.76 -7.53 -6.42
CA TYR A 125 -3.58 -6.67 -6.60
C TYR A 125 -2.30 -7.50 -6.68
N ARG A 126 -1.32 -7.01 -7.45
CA ARG A 126 0.01 -7.61 -7.50
C ARG A 126 0.65 -7.40 -6.13
N GLU A 127 0.79 -8.45 -5.33
CA GLU A 127 1.43 -8.36 -4.02
C GLU A 127 2.88 -7.90 -4.17
N PRO A 128 3.34 -6.93 -3.37
CA PRO A 128 4.70 -6.47 -3.41
C PRO A 128 5.61 -7.55 -2.87
N THR A 129 6.67 -7.86 -3.59
CA THR A 129 7.64 -8.87 -3.18
C THR A 129 8.53 -8.30 -2.06
N PRO A 130 8.49 -8.87 -0.83
CA PRO A 130 9.38 -8.45 0.23
C PRO A 130 10.81 -8.87 -0.10
N ILE A 131 11.75 -7.92 0.03
CA ILE A 131 13.19 -8.17 -0.06
C ILE A 131 13.76 -7.97 1.34
N PHE A 132 14.25 -9.06 1.94
CA PHE A 132 14.91 -9.00 3.24
C PHE A 132 16.36 -8.57 3.05
N MET A 133 16.68 -7.41 3.62
CA MET A 133 18.03 -6.86 3.64
C MET A 133 18.63 -7.09 5.02
N PHE A 134 19.83 -7.64 5.04
CA PHE A 134 20.65 -7.75 6.24
C PHE A 134 21.82 -6.81 6.05
N ASN A 135 22.01 -5.88 6.98
CA ASN A 135 23.23 -5.09 6.97
C ASN A 135 24.38 -6.02 7.42
N CYS A 136 25.52 -5.93 6.75
CA CYS A 136 26.75 -6.58 7.17
C CYS A 136 27.78 -5.48 7.48
N PRO A 137 28.50 -5.54 8.61
CA PRO A 137 29.61 -4.63 8.89
C PRO A 137 30.79 -4.89 7.96
#